data_AF-A0A2C4PXJ2-F1
#
_entry.id   AF-A0A2C4PXJ2-F1
#
_cell.length_a   1.000
_cell.length_b   1.000
_cell.length_c   1.000
_cell.angle_alpha   90.00
_cell.angle_beta   90.00
_cell.angle_gamma   90.00
#
_symmetry.space_group_name_H-M   'P 1'
#
loop_
_entity.id
_entity.type
_entity.pdbx_description
1 polymer ?
#
loop_
_entity_poly.entity_id
_entity_poly.type
_entity_poly.pdbx_seq_one_letter_code
_entity_poly.pdbx_strand_id
1 'polypeptide(L)' 'MEAIFNILTVLFFYIIFTSLFAFITLPLIAMKKNWKKLNVSLNRGGLKIKIEE' A
#
# COMPACT_ATOMS: atom_id res chain seq x y z
N MET A 1 -7.69 30.96 -14.36
CA MET A 1 -6.46 30.28 -14.82
C MET A 1 -5.58 29.88 -13.63
N GLU A 2 -5.37 30.76 -12.66
CA GLU A 2 -4.60 30.48 -11.42
C GLU A 2 -5.15 29.34 -10.57
N ALA A 3 -6.47 29.24 -10.38
CA ALA A 3 -7.06 28.17 -9.56
C ALA A 3 -6.80 26.76 -10.14
N ILE A 4 -6.90 26.62 -11.47
CA ILE A 4 -6.62 25.34 -12.15
C ILE A 4 -5.14 24.99 -12.03
N PHE A 5 -4.25 25.98 -12.18
CA PHE A 5 -2.82 25.78 -12.02
C PHE A 5 -2.48 25.35 -10.58
N ASN A 6 -3.06 26.00 -9.58
CA ASN A 6 -2.85 25.62 -8.17
C ASN A 6 -3.35 24.20 -7.87
N ILE A 7 -4.51 23.80 -8.41
CA ILE A 7 -5.01 22.43 -8.26
C ILE A 7 -4.04 21.41 -8.88
N LEU A 8 -3.53 21.70 -10.08
CA LEU A 8 -2.56 20.84 -10.75
C LEU A 8 -1.25 20.75 -9.97
N THR A 9 -0.76 21.86 -9.44
CA THR A 9 0.45 21.90 -8.60
C THR A 9 0.26 21.07 -7.33
N VAL A 10 -0.85 21.24 -6.62
CA VAL A 10 -1.14 20.46 -5.40
C VAL A 10 -1.27 18.97 -5.72
N LEU A 11 -1.93 18.62 -6.82
CA LEU A 11 -2.06 17.22 -7.26
C LEU A 11 -0.69 16.61 -7.57
N PHE A 12 0.17 17.34 -8.27
CA PHE A 12 1.52 16.90 -8.61
C PHE A 12 2.36 16.67 -7.36
N PHE A 13 2.33 17.59 -6.39
CA PHE A 13 2.99 17.42 -5.10
C PHE A 13 2.46 16.20 -4.33
N TYR A 14 1.15 15.98 -4.35
CA TYR A 14 0.53 14.83 -3.69
C TYR A 14 1.01 13.50 -4.30
N ILE A 15 1.08 13.41 -5.63
CA ILE A 15 1.59 12.23 -6.35
C ILE A 15 3.07 11.98 -6.01
N ILE A 16 3.90 13.03 -5.97
CA ILE A 16 5.31 12.90 -5.61
C ILE A 16 5.44 12.41 -4.16
N PHE A 17 4.70 13.02 -3.23
CA PHE A 17 4.78 12.66 -1.83
C PHE A 17 4.34 11.22 -1.57
N THR A 18 3.22 10.81 -2.16
CA THR A 18 2.72 9.42 -2.05
C THR A 18 3.66 8.40 -2.66
N SER A 19 4.26 8.71 -3.82
CA SER A 19 5.23 7.81 -4.46
C SER A 19 6.53 7.68 -3.66
N LEU A 20 7.07 8.78 -3.12
CA LEU A 20 8.23 8.75 -2.22
C LEU A 20 7.94 7.95 -0.95
N PHE A 21 6.76 8.16 -0.34
CA PHE A 21 6.35 7.42 0.84
C PHE A 21 6.23 5.93 0.55
N ALA A 22 5.63 5.54 -0.57
CA ALA A 22 5.56 4.15 -1.02
C ALA A 22 6.96 3.57 -1.25
N PHE A 23 7.85 4.31 -1.90
CA PHE A 23 9.22 3.88 -2.19
C PHE A 23 10.04 3.62 -0.92
N ILE A 24 9.79 4.34 0.17
CA ILE A 24 10.46 4.13 1.46
C ILE A 24 9.79 3.00 2.26
N THR A 25 8.45 2.99 2.29
CA THR A 25 7.68 2.03 3.10
C THR A 25 7.70 0.62 2.52
N LEU A 26 7.66 0.45 1.19
CA LEU A 26 7.64 -0.86 0.55
C LEU A 26 8.90 -1.70 0.85
N PRO A 27 10.14 -1.17 0.78
CA PRO A 27 11.33 -1.88 1.22
C PRO A 27 11.31 -2.19 2.71
N LEU A 28 10.87 -1.26 3.57
CA LEU A 28 10.78 -1.50 5.02
C LEU A 28 9.78 -2.62 5.35
N ILE A 29 8.65 -2.63 4.63
CA ILE A 29 7.66 -3.69 4.63
C ILE A 29 8.31 -5.00 4.16
N ALA A 30 8.94 -5.04 2.99
CA ALA A 30 9.54 -6.25 2.43
C ALA A 30 10.73 -6.79 3.25
N MET A 31 11.47 -5.91 3.94
CA MET A 31 12.65 -6.24 4.74
C MET A 31 12.28 -6.78 6.13
N LYS A 32 11.06 -6.55 6.60
CA LYS A 32 10.53 -7.22 7.79
C LYS A 32 10.35 -8.70 7.43
N LYS A 33 11.27 -9.53 7.89
CA LYS A 33 11.35 -10.96 7.56
C LYS A 33 10.19 -11.80 8.16
N ASN A 34 9.54 -11.27 9.19
CA ASN A 34 8.42 -11.90 9.91
C ASN A 34 7.06 -11.36 9.45
N TRP A 35 6.83 -11.29 8.13
CA TRP A 35 5.46 -11.09 7.65
C TRP A 35 4.75 -12.40 7.80
N LYS A 36 3.90 -12.46 8.84
CA LYS A 36 3.05 -13.62 9.04
C LYS A 36 2.26 -13.85 7.75
N LYS A 37 2.47 -15.00 7.10
CA LYS A 37 1.81 -15.30 5.83
C LYS A 37 0.32 -15.47 6.10
N LEU A 38 -0.48 -14.59 5.51
CA LEU A 38 -1.92 -14.74 5.52
C LEU A 38 -2.29 -15.84 4.52
N ASN A 39 -2.53 -17.04 5.01
CA ASN A 39 -3.04 -18.14 4.22
C ASN A 39 -4.56 -18.09 4.21
N VAL A 40 -5.12 -17.66 3.08
CA VAL A 40 -6.57 -17.65 2.87
C VAL A 40 -6.93 -18.82 1.98
N SER A 41 -7.75 -19.73 2.52
CA SER A 41 -8.28 -20.86 1.79
C SER A 41 -9.80 -20.80 1.77
N LEU A 42 -10.37 -21.13 0.62
CA LEU A 42 -11.81 -21.15 0.40
C LEU A 42 -12.21 -22.61 0.20
N ASN A 43 -12.82 -23.22 1.22
CA ASN A 43 -13.28 -24.61 1.14
C ASN A 43 -14.80 -24.62 1.07
N ARG A 44 -15.38 -25.50 0.24
CA ARG A 44 -16.82 -25.68 -0.11
C ARG A 44 -17.83 -25.15 0.96
N GLY A 45 -18.02 -23.83 1.04
CA GLY A 45 -18.96 -23.17 1.94
C GLY A 45 -18.39 -22.21 3.01
N GLY A 46 -17.08 -22.01 3.13
CA GLY A 46 -16.51 -21.08 4.12
C GLY A 46 -15.12 -20.55 3.77
N LEU A 47 -14.92 -19.25 4.02
CA LEU A 47 -13.62 -18.59 3.97
C LEU A 47 -12.84 -18.91 5.25
N LYS A 48 -11.67 -19.54 5.14
CA LYS A 48 -10.76 -19.78 6.27
C LYS A 48 -9.52 -18.93 6.10
N ILE A 49 -9.32 -17.99 7.01
CA ILE A 49 -8.13 -17.14 7.09
C ILE A 49 -7.24 -17.67 8.22
N LYS A 50 -5.99 -17.99 7.92
CA LYS A 50 -4.96 -18.34 8.90
C LYS A 50 -3.79 -17.38 8.75
N ILE A 51 -3.24 -16.95 9.89
CA ILE A 51 -2.04 -16.13 9.94
C ILE A 51 -0.90 -17.07 10.38
N GLU A 52 -0.06 -17.50 9.45
CA GLU A 52 1.11 -18.36 9.71
C GLU A 52 2.27 -17.49 10.20
N GLU A 53 2.86 -17.82 11.35
CA GLU A 53 3.95 -17.07 12.00
C GLU A 53 5.34 -17.42 11.44
#